data_AF-A0A453DRV2-F1
#
_entry.id   AF-A0A453DRV2-F1
#
_cell.length_a   1.000
_cell.length_b   1.000
_cell.length_c   1.000
_cell.angle_alpha   90.00
_cell.angle_beta   90.00
_cell.angle_gamma   90.00
#
_symmetry.space_group_name_H-M   'P 1'
#
loop_
_entity.id
_entity.type
_entity.pdbx_description
1 polymer ?
#
loop_
_entity_poly.entity_id
_entity_poly.type
_entity_poly.pdbx_seq_one_letter_code
_entity_poly.pdbx_strand_id
1 'polypeptide(L)'
;LIRPHPAIWRLVHGMAVVYLVALTFLLFQTRDDARQFMKYLHPDLGVELPERSYGTDCRIYVPDHPKSRFNNVYDILFDEFVIAHILGWWGKAIMIRNQPLLWVLSIGFELMEHCSRHIDLQLVWYLGWYEDCEIF
;
A
#
# COMPACT_ATOMS: atom_id res chain seq x y z
N LEU A 1 10.60 19.16 -20.98
CA LEU A 1 9.59 18.18 -20.51
C LEU A 1 9.06 17.39 -21.71
N ILE A 2 9.62 16.20 -21.94
CA ILE A 2 9.09 15.24 -22.92
C ILE A 2 7.75 14.73 -22.38
N ARG A 3 6.67 14.92 -23.14
CA ARG A 3 5.36 14.40 -22.77
C ARG A 3 5.29 12.94 -23.24
N PRO A 4 5.03 11.96 -22.36
CA PRO A 4 4.83 10.58 -22.80
C PRO A 4 3.67 10.52 -23.79
N HIS A 5 3.73 9.57 -24.73
CA HIS A 5 2.70 9.41 -25.75
C HIS A 5 1.32 9.24 -25.08
N PRO A 6 0.26 9.92 -25.55
CA PRO A 6 -1.07 9.91 -24.91
C PRO A 6 -1.66 8.50 -24.71
N ALA A 7 -1.27 7.53 -25.53
CA ALA A 7 -1.70 6.14 -25.36
C ALA A 7 -1.20 5.51 -24.05
N ILE A 8 0.01 5.86 -23.59
CA ILE A 8 0.59 5.32 -22.35
C ILE A 8 -0.30 5.72 -21.17
N TRP A 9 -0.66 7.00 -21.08
CA TRP A 9 -1.51 7.51 -20.00
C TRP A 9 -2.91 6.89 -20.02
N ARG A 10 -3.48 6.61 -21.19
CA ARG A 10 -4.78 5.94 -21.30
C ARG A 10 -4.72 4.48 -20.87
N LEU A 11 -3.63 3.77 -21.19
CA LEU A 11 -3.43 2.40 -20.75
C LEU A 11 -3.23 2.33 -19.23
N VAL A 12 -2.36 3.17 -18.67
CA VAL A 12 -2.14 3.27 -17.22
C VAL A 12 -3.44 3.55 -16.49
N HIS A 13 -4.22 4.55 -16.95
CA HIS A 13 -5.51 4.86 -16.35
C HIS A 13 -6.52 3.71 -16.49
N GLY A 14 -6.59 3.05 -17.64
CA GLY A 14 -7.46 1.90 -17.85
C GLY A 14 -7.14 0.73 -16.93
N MET A 15 -5.85 0.43 -16.73
CA MET A 15 -5.40 -0.60 -15.79
C MET A 15 -5.76 -0.23 -14.35
N ALA A 16 -5.55 1.03 -13.94
CA ALA A 16 -5.92 1.51 -12.61
C ALA A 16 -7.42 1.34 -12.34
N VAL A 17 -8.29 1.69 -13.30
CA VAL A 17 -9.74 1.51 -13.13
C VAL A 17 -10.13 0.03 -12.97
N VAL A 18 -9.57 -0.87 -13.78
CA VAL A 18 -9.85 -2.32 -13.67
C VAL A 18 -9.37 -2.86 -12.32
N TYR A 19 -8.19 -2.42 -11.89
CA TYR A 19 -7.57 -2.77 -10.61
C TYR A 19 -8.43 -2.29 -9.44
N LEU A 20 -8.93 -1.05 -9.47
CA LEU A 20 -9.85 -0.50 -8.46
C LEU A 20 -11.17 -1.29 -8.37
N VAL A 21 -11.73 -1.67 -9.52
CA VAL A 21 -12.95 -2.50 -9.56
C VAL A 21 -12.68 -3.90 -8.98
N ALA A 22 -11.52 -4.48 -9.26
CA ALA A 22 -11.14 -5.78 -8.71
C ALA A 22 -11.00 -5.76 -7.18
N LEU A 23 -10.42 -4.70 -6.59
CA LEU A 23 -10.39 -4.58 -5.13
C LEU A 23 -11.75 -4.36 -4.52
N THR A 24 -12.55 -3.47 -5.10
CA THR A 24 -13.88 -3.21 -4.53
C THR A 24 -14.70 -4.48 -4.53
N PHE A 25 -14.55 -5.34 -5.54
CA PHE A 25 -15.10 -6.69 -5.53
C PHE A 25 -14.54 -7.56 -4.39
N LEU A 26 -13.20 -7.63 -4.22
CA LEU A 26 -12.56 -8.39 -3.13
C LEU A 26 -12.94 -7.88 -1.74
N LEU A 27 -13.21 -6.59 -1.60
CA LEU A 27 -13.58 -5.94 -0.33
C LEU A 27 -14.92 -6.46 0.20
N PHE A 28 -15.85 -6.82 -0.67
CA PHE A 28 -17.15 -7.37 -0.29
C PHE A 28 -17.14 -8.91 -0.14
N GLN A 29 -16.02 -9.57 -0.39
CA GLN A 29 -15.89 -11.02 -0.19
C GLN A 29 -15.55 -11.35 1.27
N THR A 30 -15.95 -12.55 1.71
CA THR A 30 -15.49 -13.08 3.00
C THR A 30 -13.99 -13.40 2.92
N ARG A 31 -13.30 -13.45 4.07
CA ARG A 31 -11.86 -13.75 4.10
C ARG A 31 -11.53 -15.08 3.43
N ASP A 32 -12.36 -16.10 3.63
CA ASP A 32 -12.17 -17.42 3.04
C ASP A 32 -12.40 -17.42 1.52
N ASP A 33 -13.46 -16.75 1.06
CA ASP A 33 -13.78 -16.65 -0.37
C ASP A 33 -12.72 -15.83 -1.11
N ALA A 34 -12.25 -14.73 -0.52
CA ALA A 34 -11.17 -13.92 -1.07
C ALA A 34 -9.88 -14.74 -1.22
N ARG A 35 -9.52 -15.55 -0.22
CA ARG A 35 -8.31 -16.41 -0.27
C ARG A 35 -8.43 -17.50 -1.34
N GLN A 36 -9.62 -18.06 -1.54
CA GLN A 36 -9.88 -19.00 -2.63
C GLN A 36 -9.81 -18.31 -3.99
N PHE A 37 -10.32 -17.07 -4.10
CA PHE A 37 -10.24 -16.28 -5.33
C PHE A 37 -8.79 -15.95 -5.70
N MET A 38 -7.96 -15.55 -4.73
CA MET A 38 -6.54 -15.21 -4.96
C MET A 38 -5.72 -16.40 -5.48
N LYS A 39 -6.14 -17.65 -5.23
CA LYS A 39 -5.52 -18.86 -5.81
C LYS A 39 -5.64 -18.94 -7.33
N TYR A 40 -6.67 -18.34 -7.92
CA TYR A 40 -6.80 -18.28 -9.38
C TYR A 40 -5.80 -17.32 -10.03
N LEU A 41 -5.35 -16.31 -9.28
CA LEU A 41 -4.35 -15.36 -9.75
C LEU A 41 -2.93 -15.91 -9.58
N HIS A 42 -2.66 -16.55 -8.44
CA HIS A 42 -1.38 -17.19 -8.19
C HIS A 42 -1.54 -18.35 -7.18
N PRO A 43 -1.01 -19.54 -7.48
CA PRO A 43 -1.25 -20.73 -6.66
C PRO A 43 -0.77 -20.60 -5.21
N ASP A 44 0.25 -19.77 -4.95
CA ASP A 44 0.84 -19.59 -3.61
C ASP A 44 0.08 -18.59 -2.71
N LEU A 45 -0.92 -17.87 -3.21
CA LEU A 45 -1.58 -16.77 -2.48
C LEU A 45 -2.76 -17.21 -1.57
N GLY A 46 -2.93 -18.51 -1.35
CA GLY A 46 -4.02 -19.08 -0.54
C GLY A 46 -3.67 -19.47 0.90
N VAL A 47 -2.43 -19.23 1.35
CA VAL A 47 -1.91 -19.64 2.67
C VAL A 47 -2.00 -18.51 3.70
N GLU A 48 -2.18 -18.82 4.98
CA GLU A 48 -2.33 -17.78 6.02
C GLU A 48 -1.00 -17.04 6.12
N LEU A 49 -0.98 -15.78 5.68
CA LEU A 49 0.18 -14.94 5.87
C LEU A 49 0.32 -14.66 7.37
N PRO A 50 1.53 -14.78 7.94
CA PRO A 50 1.75 -14.42 9.32
C PRO A 50 1.40 -12.94 9.51
N GLU A 51 0.48 -12.64 10.43
CA GLU A 51 0.14 -11.26 10.76
C GLU A 51 1.36 -10.57 11.35
N ARG A 52 1.89 -9.58 10.63
CA ARG A 52 3.00 -8.77 11.10
C ARG A 52 2.44 -7.66 11.99
N SER A 53 2.82 -7.68 13.26
CA SER A 53 2.44 -6.63 14.21
C SER A 53 3.45 -5.48 14.11
N TYR A 54 3.00 -4.35 13.58
CA TYR A 54 3.79 -3.13 13.49
C TYR A 54 3.81 -2.40 14.84
N GLY A 55 4.98 -1.91 15.26
CA GLY A 55 5.10 -1.04 16.43
C GLY A 55 5.00 -1.74 17.80
N THR A 56 5.27 -3.05 17.88
CA THR A 56 5.28 -3.79 19.16
C THR A 56 6.48 -3.45 20.06
N ASP A 57 7.58 -2.95 19.49
CA ASP A 57 8.77 -2.50 20.23
C ASP A 57 9.32 -1.20 19.63
N CYS A 58 9.15 -0.08 20.34
CA CYS A 58 9.56 1.26 19.90
C CYS A 58 11.03 1.60 20.25
N ARG A 59 11.80 0.65 20.78
CA ARG A 59 13.20 0.90 21.12
C ARG A 59 14.05 1.04 19.87
N ILE A 60 14.77 2.16 19.77
CA ILE A 60 15.70 2.44 18.67
C ILE A 60 16.92 1.51 18.78
N TYR A 61 17.40 1.28 20.00
CA TYR A 61 18.59 0.47 20.28
C TYR A 61 18.23 -0.75 21.12
N VAL A 62 18.45 -1.94 20.55
CA VAL A 62 18.19 -3.25 21.17
C VAL A 62 19.50 -4.06 21.14
N PRO A 63 20.35 -3.91 22.17
CA PRO A 63 21.68 -4.54 22.18
C PRO A 63 21.63 -6.07 22.19
N ASP A 64 20.54 -6.65 22.70
CA ASP A 64 20.36 -8.10 22.85
C ASP A 64 19.84 -8.79 21.58
N HIS A 65 19.59 -8.04 20.50
CA HIS A 65 19.02 -8.60 19.29
C HIS A 65 20.08 -9.32 18.42
N PRO A 66 19.85 -10.57 18.00
CA PRO A 66 20.88 -11.42 17.38
C PRO A 66 21.33 -10.94 15.98
N LYS A 67 20.52 -10.16 15.27
CA LYS A 67 20.83 -9.68 13.91
C LYS A 67 21.51 -8.32 13.86
N SER A 68 21.04 -7.37 14.65
CA SER A 68 21.49 -5.97 14.62
C SER A 68 21.03 -5.26 15.88
N ARG A 69 21.90 -4.40 16.42
CA ARG A 69 21.59 -3.57 17.59
C ARG A 69 20.52 -2.49 17.31
N PHE A 70 20.21 -2.24 16.05
CA PHE A 70 19.17 -1.31 15.59
C PHE A 70 18.10 -2.04 14.77
N ASN A 71 17.81 -3.30 15.08
CA ASN A 71 16.92 -4.16 14.28
C ASN A 71 15.57 -3.49 13.98
N ASN A 72 14.93 -2.90 14.98
CA ASN A 72 13.63 -2.23 14.83
C ASN A 72 13.67 -1.08 13.81
N VAL A 73 14.79 -0.35 13.71
CA VAL A 73 14.96 0.72 12.73
C VAL A 73 15.13 0.15 11.32
N TYR A 74 15.93 -0.90 11.17
CA TYR A 74 16.13 -1.55 9.87
C TYR A 74 14.84 -2.20 9.36
N ASP A 75 14.09 -2.87 10.24
CA ASP A 75 12.84 -3.53 9.88
C ASP A 75 11.77 -2.53 9.41
N ILE A 76 11.78 -1.29 9.93
CA ILE A 76 10.87 -0.22 9.48
C ILE A 76 11.38 0.43 8.19
N LEU A 77 12.67 0.77 8.10
CA LEU A 77 13.22 1.50 6.95
C LEU A 77 13.21 0.68 5.65
N PHE A 78 13.41 -0.63 5.75
CA PHE A 78 13.41 -1.55 4.62
C PHE A 78 12.10 -2.34 4.52
N ASP A 79 11.05 -1.82 5.13
CA ASP A 79 9.73 -2.38 4.97
C ASP A 79 9.20 -2.11 3.56
N GLU A 80 8.45 -3.07 3.02
CA GLU A 80 7.80 -2.95 1.71
C GLU A 80 6.87 -1.74 1.66
N PHE A 81 6.24 -1.41 2.79
CA PHE A 81 5.37 -0.26 2.97
C PHE A 81 6.09 1.08 2.74
N VAL A 82 7.29 1.26 3.30
CA VAL A 82 8.02 2.54 3.17
C VAL A 82 8.50 2.75 1.73
N ILE A 83 8.99 1.69 1.10
CA ILE A 83 9.45 1.75 -0.29
C ILE A 83 8.28 2.01 -1.23
N ALA A 84 7.17 1.28 -1.08
CA ALA A 84 5.96 1.48 -1.87
C ALA A 84 5.41 2.91 -1.69
N HIS A 85 5.35 3.44 -0.47
CA HIS A 85 4.84 4.78 -0.18
C HIS A 85 5.68 5.89 -0.83
N ILE A 86 7.02 5.78 -0.76
CA ILE A 86 7.92 6.76 -1.39
C ILE A 86 7.75 6.73 -2.91
N LEU A 87 7.74 5.54 -3.51
CA LEU A 87 7.60 5.37 -4.96
C LEU A 87 6.24 5.84 -5.45
N GLY A 88 5.18 5.52 -4.70
CA GLY A 88 3.82 5.98 -4.94
C GLY A 88 3.67 7.49 -4.95
N TRP A 89 4.15 8.13 -3.89
CA TRP A 89 4.08 9.59 -3.77
C TRP A 89 4.82 10.29 -4.92
N TRP A 90 5.99 9.78 -5.31
CA TRP A 90 6.75 10.28 -6.45
C TRP A 90 5.99 10.13 -7.77
N GLY A 91 5.38 8.98 -7.97
CA GLY A 91 4.48 8.79 -9.09
C GLY A 91 3.34 9.80 -9.09
N LYS A 92 2.74 10.08 -7.92
CA LYS A 92 1.53 10.92 -7.76
C LYS A 92 1.91 12.33 -8.17
N ALA A 93 3.08 12.77 -7.73
CA ALA A 93 3.67 14.04 -8.13
C ALA A 93 3.89 14.14 -9.66
N ILE A 94 4.40 13.09 -10.32
CA ILE A 94 4.67 13.08 -11.77
C ILE A 94 3.37 13.11 -12.60
N MET A 95 2.33 12.42 -12.14
CA MET A 95 1.03 12.31 -12.83
C MET A 95 0.18 13.56 -12.63
N ILE A 96 -0.02 13.98 -11.38
CA ILE A 96 -0.94 15.06 -11.00
C ILE A 96 -0.33 16.43 -11.33
N ARG A 97 0.99 16.58 -11.20
CA ARG A 97 1.76 17.82 -11.49
C ARG A 97 1.16 19.09 -10.85
N ASN A 98 0.39 18.93 -9.78
CA ASN A 98 -0.30 19.99 -9.06
C ASN A 98 -0.07 19.79 -7.56
N GLN A 99 0.75 20.67 -6.97
CA GLN A 99 1.22 20.54 -5.60
C GLN A 99 0.09 20.68 -4.56
N PRO A 100 -0.79 21.69 -4.62
CA PRO A 100 -1.96 21.76 -3.72
C PRO A 100 -2.81 20.49 -3.72
N LEU A 101 -3.09 19.94 -4.90
CA LEU A 101 -3.91 18.73 -5.00
C LEU A 101 -3.21 17.51 -4.38
N LEU A 102 -1.89 17.39 -4.56
CA LEU A 102 -1.08 16.34 -3.94
C LEU A 102 -1.13 16.39 -2.41
N TRP A 103 -1.05 17.59 -1.83
CA TRP A 103 -1.16 17.79 -0.38
C TRP A 103 -2.55 17.45 0.15
N VAL A 104 -3.61 17.85 -0.56
CA VAL A 104 -4.99 17.51 -0.18
C VAL A 104 -5.20 16.00 -0.17
N LEU A 105 -4.70 15.29 -1.19
CA LEU A 105 -4.77 13.83 -1.24
C LEU A 105 -3.96 13.17 -0.11
N SER A 106 -2.76 13.67 0.18
CA SER A 106 -1.92 13.15 1.27
C SER A 106 -2.59 13.34 2.64
N ILE A 107 -3.20 14.50 2.89
CA ILE A 107 -3.93 14.77 4.13
C ILE A 107 -5.21 13.92 4.21
N GLY A 108 -5.93 13.75 3.08
CA GLY A 108 -7.13 12.91 3.02
C GLY A 108 -6.84 11.45 3.36
N PHE A 109 -5.68 10.94 2.92
CA PHE A 109 -5.20 9.60 3.25
C PHE A 109 -4.96 9.43 4.75
N GLU A 110 -4.20 10.34 5.37
CA GLU A 110 -3.93 10.33 6.81
C GLU A 110 -5.22 10.39 7.65
N LEU A 111 -6.18 11.21 7.22
CA LEU A 111 -7.49 11.28 7.86
C LEU A 111 -8.29 9.98 7.73
N MET A 112 -8.22 9.32 6.57
CA MET A 112 -8.87 8.01 6.35
C MET A 112 -8.28 6.94 7.26
N GLU A 113 -6.94 6.86 7.37
CA GLU A 113 -6.25 5.92 8.24
C GLU A 113 -6.63 6.17 9.71
N HIS A 114 -6.61 7.44 10.13
CA HIS A 114 -6.95 7.81 11.50
C HIS A 114 -8.40 7.44 11.86
N CYS A 115 -9.36 7.75 10.98
CA CYS A 115 -10.77 7.39 11.18
C CYS A 115 -10.98 5.88 11.24
N SER A 116 -10.17 5.13 10.49
CA SER A 116 -10.33 3.68 10.33
C SER A 116 -9.60 2.86 11.38
N ARG A 117 -8.80 3.47 12.26
CA ARG A 117 -8.08 2.75 13.34
C ARG A 117 -9.00 1.99 14.30
N HIS A 118 -10.26 2.43 14.43
CA HIS A 118 -11.24 1.84 15.37
C HIS A 118 -12.13 0.77 14.75
N ILE A 119 -12.17 0.70 13.43
CA ILE A 119 -12.84 -0.37 12.72
C ILE A 119 -11.72 -1.33 12.37
N ASP A 120 -11.82 -2.61 12.70
CA ASP A 120 -10.78 -3.63 12.44
C ASP A 120 -10.69 -3.97 10.93
N LEU A 121 -10.60 -2.92 10.12
CA LEU A 121 -10.40 -2.91 8.69
C LEU A 121 -8.89 -2.86 8.46
N GLN A 122 -8.22 -4.02 8.63
CA GLN A 122 -6.95 -4.32 7.96
C GLN A 122 -6.97 -3.89 6.48
N LEU A 123 -8.15 -3.82 5.87
CA LEU A 123 -8.42 -3.36 4.50
C LEU A 123 -8.18 -1.88 4.22
N VAL A 124 -8.20 -0.97 5.21
CA VAL A 124 -7.90 0.46 4.96
C VAL A 124 -6.40 0.67 4.77
N TRP A 125 -5.58 -0.12 5.47
CA TRP A 125 -4.15 -0.20 5.22
C TRP A 125 -3.84 -0.79 3.84
N TYR A 126 -4.61 -1.80 3.40
CA TYR A 126 -4.47 -2.34 2.04
C TYR A 126 -4.92 -1.34 0.96
N LEU A 127 -6.02 -0.61 1.15
CA LEU A 127 -6.45 0.46 0.24
C LEU A 127 -5.46 1.62 0.22
N GLY A 128 -4.86 1.93 1.37
CA GLY A 128 -3.82 2.94 1.46
C GLY A 128 -2.53 2.51 0.74
N TRP A 129 -2.11 1.27 0.97
CA TRP A 129 -1.05 0.61 0.20
C TRP A 129 -1.34 0.60 -1.30
N TYR A 130 -2.62 0.49 -1.68
CA TYR A 130 -3.06 0.47 -3.08
C TYR A 130 -2.99 1.83 -3.76
N GLU A 131 -3.44 2.89 -3.09
CA GLU A 131 -3.26 4.24 -3.62
C GLU A 131 -1.77 4.59 -3.76
N ASP A 132 -0.92 4.06 -2.90
CA ASP A 132 0.53 4.25 -2.98
C ASP A 132 1.21 3.33 -4.01
N CYS A 133 0.74 2.10 -4.21
CA CYS A 133 1.20 1.26 -5.32
C CYS A 133 0.72 1.75 -6.70
N GLU A 134 -0.32 2.59 -6.77
CA GLU A 134 -1.01 2.97 -8.01
C GLU A 134 -0.18 3.80 -9.02
N ILE A 135 1.14 3.93 -8.85
CA ILE A 135 2.00 4.57 -9.85
C ILE A 135 3.24 3.74 -10.18
N PHE A 136 3.07 2.42 -10.12
CA PHE A 136 3.77 1.49 -10.99
C PHE A 136 2.80 0.48 -11.59
#